data_AF-A0A2B5I2J8-F1
#
_entry.id   AF-A0A2B5I2J8-F1
#
_cell.length_a   1.000
_cell.length_b   1.000
_cell.length_c   1.000
_cell.angle_alpha   90.00
_cell.angle_beta   90.00
_cell.angle_gamma   90.00
#
_symmetry.space_group_name_H-M   'P 1'
#
loop_
_entity.id
_entity.type
_entity.pdbx_description
1 polymer ?
#
loop_
_entity_poly.entity_id
_entity_poly.type
_entity_poly.pdbx_seq_one_letter_code
_entity_poly.pdbx_strand_id
1 'polypeptide(L)'
;MGYLNQLYVILYFIIGLAVFSFFNSDSPKTKDKNLTFIMVSLGVNLCTIPVGLFIGVMATDSPYSTELDFWEGFLFIQGIPLLLLLVALIWCLSARAKKKSTHRILK
;
A
#
# COMPACT_ATOMS: atom_id res chain seq x y z
N MET A 1 -16.01 -13.16 25.42
CA MET A 1 -15.64 -12.74 24.05
C MET A 1 -14.38 -11.87 23.93
N GLY A 2 -14.00 -11.05 24.93
CA GLY A 2 -12.88 -10.08 24.76
C GLY A 2 -11.49 -10.67 24.46
N TYR A 3 -11.18 -11.88 24.94
CA TYR A 3 -9.87 -12.50 24.76
C TYR A 3 -9.57 -12.88 23.29
N LEU A 4 -10.60 -13.25 22.52
CA LEU A 4 -10.43 -13.61 21.11
C LEU A 4 -10.18 -12.37 20.24
N ASN A 5 -10.87 -11.25 20.50
CA ASN A 5 -10.60 -9.98 19.82
C ASN A 5 -9.19 -9.46 20.11
N GLN A 6 -8.72 -9.59 21.36
CA GLN A 6 -7.37 -9.17 21.73
C GLN A 6 -6.29 -10.01 21.01
N LEU A 7 -6.50 -11.31 20.82
CA LEU A 7 -5.60 -12.16 20.04
C LEU A 7 -5.59 -11.80 18.55
N TYR A 8 -6.74 -11.47 17.96
CA TYR A 8 -6.82 -11.00 16.57
C TYR A 8 -6.06 -9.69 16.36
N VAL A 9 -6.18 -8.75 17.29
CA VAL A 9 -5.45 -7.48 17.26
C VAL A 9 -3.94 -7.71 17.34
N ILE A 10 -3.50 -8.58 18.26
CA ILE A 10 -2.08 -8.93 18.40
C ILE A 10 -1.55 -9.63 17.15
N LEU A 11 -2.32 -10.55 16.56
CA LEU A 11 -1.95 -11.26 15.33
C LEU A 11 -1.78 -10.28 14.17
N TYR A 12 -2.72 -9.35 14.00
CA TYR A 12 -2.64 -8.29 12.99
C TYR A 12 -1.42 -7.39 13.18
N PHE A 13 -1.10 -7.05 14.43
CA PHE A 13 0.07 -6.24 14.75
C PHE A 13 1.39 -6.95 14.42
N ILE A 14 1.49 -8.25 14.71
CA ILE A 14 2.66 -9.07 14.38
C ILE A 14 2.83 -9.22 12.86
N ILE A 15 1.73 -9.46 12.13
CA ILE A 15 1.76 -9.53 10.65
C ILE A 15 2.21 -8.19 10.08
N GLY A 16 1.72 -7.07 10.62
CA GLY A 16 2.15 -5.73 10.21
C GLY A 16 3.63 -5.46 10.45
N LEU A 17 4.15 -5.82 11.62
CA LEU A 17 5.58 -5.71 11.95
C LEU A 17 6.46 -6.59 11.05
N ALA A 18 6.02 -7.81 10.75
CA ALA A 18 6.76 -8.73 9.89
C ALA A 18 6.85 -8.19 8.45
N VAL A 19 5.74 -7.69 7.90
CA VAL A 19 5.70 -7.06 6.58
C VAL A 19 6.58 -5.80 6.55
N PHE A 20 6.48 -4.95 7.57
CA PHE A 20 7.31 -3.74 7.69
C PHE A 20 8.81 -4.07 7.75
N SER A 21 9.19 -5.11 8.51
CA SER A 21 10.58 -5.54 8.62
C SER A 21 11.13 -6.07 7.29
N PHE A 22 10.29 -6.72 6.48
CA PHE A 22 10.69 -7.23 5.16
C PHE A 22 11.07 -6.09 4.19
N PHE A 23 10.37 -4.95 4.22
CA PHE A 23 10.73 -3.79 3.39
C PHE A 23 12.03 -3.11 3.81
N ASN A 24 12.29 -3.04 5.12
CA ASN A 24 13.53 -2.43 5.62
C ASN A 24 14.78 -3.24 5.21
N SER A 25 14.62 -4.52 4.85
CA SER A 25 15.72 -5.40 4.45
C SER A 25 16.16 -5.22 3.00
N ASP A 26 15.31 -4.71 2.10
CA ASP A 26 15.65 -4.57 0.69
C ASP A 26 15.48 -3.12 0.21
N SER A 27 16.57 -2.34 0.35
CA SER A 27 16.70 -1.07 -0.35
C SER A 27 17.10 -1.33 -1.81
N PRO A 28 16.26 -1.00 -2.80
CA PRO A 28 16.64 -1.13 -4.19
C PRO A 28 17.79 -0.19 -4.54
N LYS A 29 18.99 -0.76 -4.74
CA LYS A 29 20.18 -0.10 -5.31
C LYS A 29 19.98 0.26 -6.79
N THR A 30 18.90 0.95 -7.13
CA THR A 30 18.55 1.33 -8.51
C THR A 30 18.78 2.83 -8.69
N LYS A 31 19.47 3.20 -9.78
CA LYS A 31 19.85 4.60 -10.08
C LYS A 31 18.73 5.38 -10.81
N ASP A 32 17.64 4.71 -11.18
CA ASP A 32 16.55 5.31 -11.93
C ASP A 32 15.52 5.98 -11.01
N LYS A 33 15.56 7.32 -10.99
CA LYS A 33 14.69 8.19 -10.18
C LYS A 33 13.19 7.80 -10.25
N ASN A 34 12.71 7.45 -11.44
CA ASN A 34 11.31 7.04 -11.66
C ASN A 34 10.99 5.67 -11.06
N LEU A 35 11.96 4.75 -11.08
CA LEU A 35 11.81 3.42 -10.50
C LEU A 35 11.82 3.51 -8.97
N THR A 36 12.74 4.32 -8.42
CA THR A 36 12.80 4.59 -6.97
C THR A 36 11.48 5.18 -6.46
N PHE A 37 10.87 6.11 -7.19
CA PHE A 37 9.58 6.69 -6.82
C PHE A 37 8.46 5.63 -6.76
N ILE A 38 8.40 4.71 -7.74
CA ILE A 38 7.42 3.61 -7.73
C ILE A 38 7.68 2.67 -6.55
N MET A 39 8.94 2.28 -6.30
CA MET A 39 9.27 1.37 -5.20
C MET A 39 8.97 1.97 -3.83
N VAL A 40 9.24 3.27 -3.64
CA VAL A 40 8.86 3.99 -2.42
C VAL A 40 7.34 4.04 -2.28
N SER A 41 6.60 4.39 -3.35
CA SER A 41 5.14 4.42 -3.31
C SER A 41 4.52 3.04 -3.02
N LEU A 42 5.12 1.97 -3.56
CA LEU A 42 4.70 0.59 -3.33
C LEU A 42 5.00 0.16 -1.89
N GLY A 43 6.16 0.55 -1.36
CA GLY A 43 6.53 0.31 0.03
C GLY A 43 5.56 1.00 1.00
N VAL A 44 5.25 2.28 0.76
CA VAL A 44 4.24 3.01 1.56
C VAL A 44 2.87 2.33 1.47
N ASN A 45 2.45 1.90 0.28
CA ASN A 45 1.19 1.19 0.07
C ASN A 45 1.14 -0.13 0.86
N LEU A 46 2.20 -0.93 0.86
CA LEU A 46 2.23 -2.15 1.68
C LEU A 46 2.29 -1.86 3.18
N CYS A 47 3.00 -0.82 3.61
CA CYS A 47 3.06 -0.41 5.01
C CYS A 47 1.71 0.07 5.55
N THR A 48 0.84 0.63 4.70
CA THR A 48 -0.50 1.04 5.12
C THR A 48 -1.51 -0.10 5.16
N ILE A 49 -1.26 -1.24 4.50
CA ILE A 49 -2.20 -2.38 4.50
C ILE A 49 -2.50 -2.88 5.92
N PRO A 50 -1.52 -3.17 6.80
CA PRO A 50 -1.79 -3.61 8.17
C PRO A 50 -2.59 -2.58 8.97
N VAL A 51 -2.29 -1.29 8.77
CA VAL A 51 -2.97 -0.18 9.45
C VAL A 51 -4.41 -0.06 8.94
N GLY A 52 -4.62 -0.13 7.63
CA GLY A 52 -5.95 -0.12 7.03
C GLY A 52 -6.79 -1.30 7.46
N LEU A 53 -6.22 -2.51 7.52
CA LEU A 53 -6.92 -3.70 7.98
C LEU A 53 -7.32 -3.57 9.46
N PHE A 54 -6.43 -3.03 10.30
CA PHE A 54 -6.73 -2.76 11.70
C PHE A 54 -7.89 -1.75 11.85
N ILE A 55 -7.84 -0.63 11.14
CA ILE A 55 -8.89 0.40 11.18
C ILE A 55 -10.21 -0.13 10.63
N GLY A 56 -10.19 -0.91 9.55
CA GLY A 56 -11.39 -1.57 9.02
C GLY A 56 -12.03 -2.51 10.04
N VAL A 57 -11.23 -3.34 10.73
CA VAL A 57 -11.75 -4.22 11.79
C VAL A 57 -12.35 -3.40 12.93
N MET A 58 -11.68 -2.32 13.35
CA MET A 58 -12.20 -1.42 14.39
C MET A 58 -13.50 -0.71 13.98
N ALA A 59 -13.65 -0.38 12.70
CA ALA A 59 -14.90 0.18 12.18
C ALA A 59 -16.08 -0.80 12.28
N THR A 60 -15.81 -2.12 12.31
CA THR A 60 -16.82 -3.16 12.47
C THR A 60 -17.11 -3.60 13.91
N ASP A 61 -16.52 -2.94 14.91
CA ASP A 61 -16.68 -3.34 16.32
C ASP A 61 -18.11 -3.09 16.86
N SER A 62 -18.94 -2.31 16.15
CA SER A 62 -20.33 -2.06 16.55
C SER A 62 -21.26 -3.25 16.21
N PRO A 63 -22.32 -3.50 16.99
CA PRO A 63 -23.26 -4.59 16.72
C PRO A 63 -24.14 -4.35 15.48
N TYR A 64 -24.13 -3.14 14.93
CA TYR A 64 -24.90 -2.76 13.73
C TYR A 64 -24.01 -2.57 12.50
N SER A 65 -22.69 -2.77 12.63
CA SER A 65 -21.77 -2.55 11.52
C SER A 65 -21.94 -3.61 10.43
N THR A 66 -21.76 -3.19 9.20
CA THR A 66 -21.77 -4.03 8.01
C THR A 66 -20.35 -4.17 7.48
N GLU A 67 -20.12 -5.13 6.57
CA GLU A 67 -18.85 -5.20 5.82
C GLU A 67 -18.52 -3.91 5.07
N LEU A 68 -19.52 -3.06 4.76
CA LEU A 68 -19.30 -1.74 4.18
C LEU A 68 -18.50 -0.81 5.10
N ASP A 69 -18.73 -0.85 6.41
CA ASP A 69 -18.00 -0.03 7.38
C ASP A 69 -16.52 -0.45 7.47
N PHE A 70 -16.26 -1.76 7.30
CA PHE A 70 -14.89 -2.28 7.15
C PHE A 70 -14.22 -1.69 5.91
N TRP A 71 -14.87 -1.78 4.75
CA TRP A 71 -14.33 -1.29 3.49
C TRP A 71 -14.13 0.23 3.51
N GLU A 72 -15.03 0.98 4.16
CA GLU A 72 -14.90 2.41 4.31
C GLU A 72 -13.68 2.77 5.17
N GLY A 73 -13.52 2.15 6.34
CA GLY A 73 -12.34 2.35 7.19
C GLY A 73 -11.03 1.93 6.52
N PHE A 74 -11.03 0.79 5.82
CA PHE A 74 -9.86 0.29 5.08
C PHE A 74 -9.48 1.22 3.93
N LEU A 75 -10.44 1.59 3.07
CA LEU A 75 -10.20 2.44 1.91
C LEU A 75 -9.89 3.88 2.29
N PHE A 76 -10.34 4.36 3.44
CA PHE A 76 -9.97 5.69 3.92
C PHE A 76 -8.47 5.79 4.20
N ILE A 77 -7.89 4.77 4.85
CA ILE A 77 -6.45 4.72 5.13
C ILE A 77 -5.65 4.35 3.87
N GLN A 78 -6.11 3.36 3.10
CA GLN A 78 -5.42 2.87 1.92
C GLN A 78 -5.54 3.83 0.73
N GLY A 79 -6.57 4.68 0.68
CA GLY A 79 -6.92 5.51 -0.46
C GLY A 79 -5.82 6.49 -0.86
N ILE A 80 -5.20 7.17 0.11
CA ILE A 80 -4.08 8.08 -0.15
C ILE A 80 -2.87 7.32 -0.73
N PRO A 81 -2.37 6.24 -0.11
CA PRO A 81 -1.33 5.37 -0.69
C PRO A 81 -1.69 4.81 -2.08
N LEU A 82 -2.95 4.44 -2.31
CA LEU A 82 -3.41 3.91 -3.59
C LEU A 82 -3.36 4.98 -4.70
N LEU A 83 -3.81 6.20 -4.38
CA LEU A 83 -3.77 7.34 -5.30
C LEU A 83 -2.32 7.71 -5.65
N LEU A 84 -1.44 7.73 -4.66
CA LEU A 84 -0.01 8.00 -4.85
C LEU A 84 0.64 6.97 -5.77
N LEU A 85 0.32 5.68 -5.57
CA LEU A 85 0.77 4.59 -6.42
C LEU A 85 0.23 4.74 -7.86
N LEU A 86 -1.05 5.08 -8.01
CA LEU A 86 -1.68 5.27 -9.33
C LEU A 86 -1.01 6.40 -10.12
N VAL A 87 -0.76 7.54 -9.47
CA VAL A 87 -0.05 8.67 -10.09
C VAL A 87 1.37 8.27 -10.49
N ALA A 88 2.09 7.55 -9.63
CA ALA A 88 3.44 7.03 -9.92
C ALA A 88 3.44 6.11 -11.15
N LEU A 89 2.45 5.22 -11.27
CA LEU A 89 2.30 4.32 -12.40
C LEU A 89 1.98 5.07 -13.69
N ILE A 90 1.02 6.00 -13.67
CA ILE A 90 0.64 6.81 -14.84
C ILE A 90 1.85 7.61 -15.35
N TRP A 91 2.59 8.24 -14.43
CA TRP A 91 3.82 8.97 -14.75
C TRP A 91 4.88 8.06 -15.39
N CYS A 92 5.10 6.88 -14.80
CA CYS A 92 6.05 5.91 -15.33
C CYS A 92 5.69 5.39 -16.73
N LEU A 93 4.41 5.03 -16.95
CA LEU A 93 3.90 4.58 -18.24
C LEU A 93 4.07 5.65 -19.31
N SER A 94 3.76 6.90 -18.97
CA SER A 94 3.93 8.06 -19.85
C SER A 94 5.40 8.29 -20.23
N ALA A 95 6.31 8.20 -19.26
CA ALA A 95 7.75 8.34 -19.49
C ALA A 95 8.31 7.22 -20.39
N ARG A 96 7.82 5.98 -20.22
CA ARG A 96 8.19 4.84 -21.09
C ARG A 96 7.66 5.02 -22.52
N ALA A 97 6.46 5.57 -22.69
CA ALA A 97 5.89 5.85 -24.01
C ALA A 97 6.71 6.87 -24.81
N LYS A 98 7.19 7.94 -24.15
CA LYS A 98 8.07 8.95 -24.78
C LYS A 98 9.40 8.34 -25.25
N LYS A 99 10.09 7.58 -24.39
CA LYS A 99 11.36 6.90 -24.75
C LYS A 99 11.22 5.95 -25.95
N LYS A 100 10.11 5.21 -26.02
CA LYS A 100 9.83 4.26 -27.12
C LYS A 100 9.50 4.95 -28.46
N SER A 101 9.05 6.20 -28.43
CA SER A 101 8.79 7.01 -29.63
C SER A 101 10.08 7.64 -30.16
N THR A 102 10.91 8.22 -29.29
CA THR A 102 12.21 8.78 -29.65
C THR A 102 13.19 7.74 -30.22
N HIS A 103 13.24 6.54 -29.64
CA HIS A 103 14.08 5.45 -30.18
C HIS A 103 13.60 4.95 -31.57
N ARG A 104 12.32 5.15 -31.93
CA ARG A 104 11.81 4.79 -33.26
C ARG A 104 12.10 5.83 -34.33
N ILE A 105 12.37 7.08 -33.95
CA ILE A 105 12.70 8.18 -34.87
C ILE A 105 14.20 8.21 -35.22
N LEU A 106 15.04 7.67 -34.34
CA LEU A 106 16.51 7.65 -34.47
C LEU A 106 17.08 6.39 -35.17
N LYS A 107 16.22 5.54 -35.75
CA LYS A 107 16.61 4.33 -36.49
C LYS A 107 16.16 4.46 -37.94
#